data_AF-A0A8H7BJW8-F1
#
_entry.id   AF-A0A8H7BJW8-F1
#
_cell.length_a   1.000
_cell.length_b   1.000
_cell.length_c   1.000
_cell.angle_alpha   90.00
_cell.angle_beta   90.00
_cell.angle_gamma   90.00
#
_symmetry.space_group_name_H-M   'P 1'
#
loop_
_entity.id
_entity.type
_entity.pdbx_description
1 polymer ?
#
loop_
_entity_poly.entity_id
_entity_poly.type
_entity_poly.pdbx_seq_one_letter_code
_entity_poly.pdbx_strand_id
1 'polypeptide(L)'
;MPPKSKRQPQQGGEDEEHQPFQAVIITDSYDDRFLPITHEIPRCLMPLCNIPLIEYTLETVAASDVEDVFIVCTSHIEQIKNYFEQVSMPLGR
;
A
#
# COMPACT_ATOMS: atom_id res chain seq x y z
N MET A 1 -16.41 60.80 -15.37
CA MET A 1 -15.36 59.78 -15.52
C MET A 1 -15.30 58.96 -14.24
N PRO A 2 -15.41 57.63 -14.26
CA PRO A 2 -15.25 56.80 -13.06
C PRO A 2 -13.75 56.62 -12.71
N PRO A 3 -13.37 56.47 -11.42
CA PRO A 3 -11.98 56.40 -11.01
C PRO A 3 -11.41 54.99 -11.23
N LYS A 4 -10.19 54.93 -11.77
CA LYS A 4 -9.43 53.67 -11.97
C LYS A 4 -8.91 53.17 -10.62
N SER A 5 -9.44 52.04 -10.14
CA SER A 5 -8.86 51.28 -9.04
C SER A 5 -7.58 50.57 -9.51
N LYS A 6 -6.46 50.81 -8.82
CA LYS A 6 -5.17 50.14 -9.06
C LYS A 6 -5.27 48.69 -8.60
N ARG A 7 -5.18 47.74 -9.53
CA ARG A 7 -4.93 46.32 -9.22
C ARG A 7 -3.48 46.15 -8.76
N GLN A 8 -3.28 45.69 -7.53
CA GLN A 8 -2.03 45.09 -7.10
C GLN A 8 -1.88 43.69 -7.72
N PRO A 9 -0.68 43.27 -8.13
CA PRO A 9 -0.42 41.92 -8.58
C PRO A 9 -0.31 40.97 -7.37
N GLN A 10 -1.10 39.90 -7.36
CA GLN A 10 -0.94 38.78 -6.44
C GLN A 10 0.32 37.99 -6.82
N GLN A 11 1.31 37.97 -5.92
CA GLN A 11 2.33 36.93 -5.79
C GLN A 11 1.60 35.57 -5.71
N GLY A 12 1.99 34.47 -6.34
CA GLY A 12 3.31 34.02 -6.76
C GLY A 12 3.54 32.65 -6.11
N GLY A 13 3.02 31.59 -6.75
CA GLY A 13 3.37 30.16 -6.59
C GLY A 13 3.35 29.56 -5.19
N GLU A 14 2.24 28.92 -4.82
CA GLU A 14 2.24 27.92 -3.75
C GLU A 14 2.83 26.62 -4.35
N ASP A 15 3.94 26.13 -3.80
CA ASP A 15 4.41 24.76 -4.03
C ASP A 15 3.32 23.83 -3.51
N GLU A 16 2.49 23.27 -4.40
CA GLU A 16 1.52 22.24 -4.04
C GLU A 16 2.29 21.04 -3.47
N GLU A 17 2.18 20.82 -2.15
CA GLU A 17 2.73 19.64 -1.49
C GLU A 17 2.16 18.39 -2.18
N HIS A 18 3.01 17.62 -2.86
CA HIS A 18 2.62 16.38 -3.51
C HIS A 18 2.11 15.40 -2.46
N GLN A 19 0.79 15.16 -2.44
CA GLN A 19 0.18 14.18 -1.55
C GLN A 19 0.27 12.81 -2.22
N PRO A 20 1.06 11.86 -1.66
CA PRO A 20 1.23 10.55 -2.27
C PRO A 20 -0.11 9.82 -2.32
N PHE A 21 -0.41 9.16 -3.43
CA PHE A 21 -1.61 8.33 -3.50
C PHE A 21 -1.38 7.04 -2.70
N GLN A 22 -2.28 6.75 -1.76
CA GLN A 22 -2.06 5.70 -0.76
C GLN A 22 -3.06 4.55 -0.92
N ALA A 23 -2.62 3.33 -0.64
CA ALA A 23 -3.46 2.15 -0.58
C ALA A 23 -3.40 1.47 0.79
N VAL A 24 -4.51 0.84 1.19
CA VAL A 24 -4.59 0.02 2.40
C VAL A 24 -5.03 -1.39 2.03
N ILE A 25 -4.20 -2.38 2.34
CA ILE A 25 -4.47 -3.80 2.12
C ILE A 25 -4.81 -4.44 3.46
N ILE A 26 -6.02 -4.99 3.58
CA ILE A 26 -6.46 -5.75 4.74
C ILE A 26 -6.23 -7.24 4.46
N THR A 27 -5.27 -7.86 5.17
CA THR A 27 -4.86 -9.23 4.86
C THR A 27 -5.72 -10.28 5.54
N ASP A 28 -6.23 -9.94 6.71
CA ASP A 28 -6.97 -10.86 7.56
C ASP A 28 -8.46 -10.87 7.23
N SER A 29 -9.09 -11.99 7.55
CA SER A 29 -10.54 -12.15 7.52
C SER A 29 -10.97 -12.87 8.77
N TYR A 30 -12.01 -12.37 9.41
CA TYR A 30 -12.63 -12.97 10.58
C TYR A 30 -13.56 -14.13 10.19
N ASP A 31 -13.06 -15.09 9.42
CA ASP A 31 -13.81 -16.28 8.99
C ASP A 31 -12.93 -17.54 9.00
N ASP A 32 -13.59 -18.69 9.08
CA ASP A 32 -12.95 -20.01 9.25
C ASP A 32 -12.85 -20.80 7.93
N ARG A 33 -13.07 -20.17 6.77
CA ARG A 33 -13.22 -20.88 5.48
C ARG A 33 -11.98 -21.68 5.06
N PHE A 34 -10.81 -21.27 5.55
CA PHE A 34 -9.52 -21.87 5.20
C PHE A 34 -8.90 -22.65 6.36
N LEU A 35 -9.65 -22.90 7.44
CA LEU A 35 -9.21 -23.86 8.45
C LEU A 35 -9.19 -25.28 7.87
N PRO A 36 -8.20 -26.12 8.25
CA PRO A 36 -7.21 -25.88 9.31
C PRO A 36 -5.94 -25.13 8.85
N ILE A 37 -5.80 -24.79 7.56
CA ILE A 37 -4.56 -24.25 6.98
C ILE A 37 -4.20 -22.89 7.60
N THR A 38 -5.20 -22.02 7.76
CA THR A 38 -4.99 -20.67 8.33
C THR A 38 -4.66 -20.66 9.82
N HIS A 39 -4.58 -21.82 10.48
CA HIS A 39 -4.05 -21.94 11.83
C HIS A 39 -2.52 -21.80 11.88
N GLU A 40 -1.82 -22.20 10.82
CA GLU A 40 -0.35 -22.21 10.79
C GLU A 40 0.21 -21.09 9.90
N ILE A 41 -0.45 -20.83 8.77
CA ILE A 41 0.00 -19.90 7.73
C ILE A 41 -1.07 -18.83 7.52
N PRO A 42 -0.74 -17.53 7.57
CA PRO A 42 -1.72 -16.48 7.30
C PRO A 42 -2.22 -16.57 5.86
N ARG A 43 -3.50 -16.28 5.66
CA ARG A 43 -4.18 -16.41 4.35
C ARG A 43 -3.45 -15.63 3.25
N CYS A 44 -2.95 -14.43 3.54
CA CYS A 44 -2.26 -13.59 2.56
C CYS A 44 -0.91 -14.17 2.07
N LEU A 45 -0.28 -15.07 2.85
CA LEU A 45 0.96 -15.72 2.46
C LEU A 45 0.77 -17.12 1.89
N MET A 46 -0.47 -17.61 1.79
CA MET A 46 -0.71 -18.92 1.18
C MET A 46 -0.29 -18.91 -0.30
N PRO A 47 0.37 -19.98 -0.78
CA PRO A 47 0.81 -20.04 -2.16
C PRO A 47 -0.36 -20.30 -3.11
N LEU A 48 -0.54 -19.42 -4.10
CA LEU A 48 -1.37 -19.62 -5.28
C LEU A 48 -0.45 -19.72 -6.49
N CYS A 49 -0.47 -20.86 -7.18
CA CYS A 49 0.46 -21.14 -8.29
C CYS A 49 1.93 -20.91 -7.88
N ASN A 50 2.31 -21.39 -6.69
CA ASN A 50 3.66 -21.26 -6.12
C ASN A 50 4.11 -19.84 -5.75
N ILE A 51 3.20 -18.86 -5.77
CA ILE A 51 3.46 -17.46 -5.40
C ILE A 51 2.53 -17.06 -4.24
N PRO A 52 3.01 -16.36 -3.19
CA PRO A 52 2.14 -15.89 -2.10
C PRO A 52 0.98 -15.02 -2.61
N LEU A 53 -0.23 -15.23 -2.07
CA LEU A 53 -1.43 -14.51 -2.51
C LEU A 53 -1.31 -12.98 -2.47
N ILE A 54 -0.56 -12.45 -1.50
CA ILE A 54 -0.36 -11.00 -1.35
C ILE A 54 0.37 -10.37 -2.53
N GLU A 55 1.25 -11.10 -3.22
CA GLU A 55 1.99 -10.60 -4.39
C GLU A 55 1.07 -10.21 -5.53
N TYR A 56 0.03 -10.99 -5.81
CA TYR A 56 -0.95 -10.64 -6.84
C TYR A 56 -1.71 -9.35 -6.51
N THR A 57 -1.95 -9.10 -5.21
CA THR A 57 -2.58 -7.86 -4.76
C THR A 57 -1.60 -6.69 -4.91
N LEU A 58 -0.34 -6.89 -4.53
CA LEU A 58 0.71 -5.88 -4.67
C LEU A 58 1.00 -5.55 -6.13
N GLU A 59 0.99 -6.53 -7.03
CA GLU A 59 1.14 -6.30 -8.48
C GLU A 59 0.00 -5.42 -9.02
N THR A 60 -1.23 -5.67 -8.56
CA THR A 60 -2.39 -4.84 -8.93
C THR A 60 -2.25 -3.40 -8.41
N VAL A 61 -1.78 -3.25 -7.16
CA VAL A 61 -1.53 -1.94 -6.55
C VAL A 61 -0.36 -1.22 -7.23
N ALA A 62 0.70 -1.94 -7.59
CA ALA A 62 1.87 -1.40 -8.30
C ALA A 62 1.57 -1.03 -9.76
N ALA A 63 0.59 -1.68 -10.38
CA ALA A 63 0.07 -1.27 -11.69
C ALA A 63 -0.79 0.01 -11.61
N SER A 64 -1.11 0.48 -10.41
CA SER A 64 -1.75 1.77 -10.15
C SER A 64 -0.69 2.79 -9.73
N ASP A 65 -1.00 4.08 -9.81
CA ASP A 65 -0.09 5.16 -9.39
C ASP A 65 -0.04 5.33 -7.85
N VAL A 66 -0.03 4.22 -7.09
CA VAL A 66 0.04 4.23 -5.63
C VAL A 66 1.49 4.33 -5.19
N GLU A 67 1.79 5.30 -4.34
CA GLU A 67 3.13 5.56 -3.80
C GLU A 67 3.32 4.89 -2.43
N ASP A 68 2.29 4.93 -1.58
CA ASP A 68 2.34 4.34 -0.24
C ASP A 68 1.36 3.18 -0.09
N VAL A 69 1.84 2.06 0.46
CA VAL A 69 0.99 0.89 0.75
C VAL A 69 1.06 0.56 2.24
N PHE A 70 -0.10 0.54 2.89
CA PHE A 70 -0.25 0.12 4.27
C PHE A 70 -0.89 -1.25 4.35
N ILE A 71 -0.24 -2.17 5.07
CA ILE A 71 -0.74 -3.54 5.26
C ILE A 71 -1.30 -3.65 6.68
N VAL A 72 -2.59 -3.96 6.79
CA VAL A 72 -3.28 -4.17 8.05
C VAL A 72 -3.40 -5.67 8.31
N CYS A 73 -2.75 -6.10 9.40
CA CYS A 73 -2.75 -7.47 9.89
C CYS A 73 -2.90 -7.51 11.42
N THR A 74 -3.43 -8.62 11.92
CA THR A 74 -3.77 -8.91 13.31
C THR A 74 -3.31 -10.31 13.72
N SER A 75 -3.27 -11.26 12.78
CA SER A 75 -2.75 -12.62 12.99
C SER A 75 -1.40 -12.84 12.29
N HIS A 76 -0.57 -13.72 12.84
CA HIS A 76 0.75 -14.10 12.29
C HIS A 76 1.63 -12.89 11.90
N ILE A 77 1.60 -11.82 12.70
CA ILE A 77 2.25 -10.53 12.40
C ILE A 77 3.74 -10.71 12.13
N GLU A 78 4.44 -11.52 12.93
CA GLU A 78 5.86 -11.81 12.74
C GLU A 78 6.13 -12.52 11.41
N GLN A 79 5.28 -13.46 10.98
CA GLN A 79 5.46 -14.15 9.70
C GLN A 79 5.31 -13.17 8.52
N ILE A 80 4.32 -12.29 8.58
CA ILE A 80 4.07 -11.27 7.56
C ILE A 80 5.21 -10.26 7.52
N LYS A 81 5.68 -9.77 8.67
CA LYS A 81 6.85 -8.89 8.74
C LYS A 81 8.11 -9.55 8.16
N ASN A 82 8.41 -10.77 8.59
CA ASN A 82 9.57 -11.51 8.09
C ASN A 82 9.53 -11.71 6.58
N TYR A 83 8.33 -11.97 6.01
CA TYR A 83 8.15 -12.06 4.57
C TYR A 83 8.59 -10.77 3.86
N PHE A 84 8.08 -9.62 4.31
CA PHE A 84 8.42 -8.33 3.71
C PHE A 84 9.86 -7.88 3.97
N GLU A 85 10.46 -8.23 5.10
CA GLU A 85 11.88 -7.98 5.37
C GLU A 85 12.80 -8.76 4.43
N GLN A 86 12.44 -10.01 4.11
CA GLN A 86 13.17 -10.83 3.14
C GLN A 86 13.03 -10.31 1.71
N VAL A 87 11.83 -9.86 1.33
CA VAL A 87 11.56 -9.26 0.01
C VAL A 87 12.25 -7.89 -0.14
N SER A 88 12.26 -7.09 0.92
CA SER A 88 12.80 -5.72 0.93
C SER A 88 14.33 -5.67 0.80
N MET A 89 15.06 -6.74 1.12
CA MET A 89 16.49 -6.84 0.84
C MET A 89 16.72 -7.21 -0.64
N PRO A 90 17.04 -6.26 -1.53
CA PRO A 90 17.32 -6.59 -2.91
C PRO A 90 18.76 -7.11 -2.94
N LEU A 91 18.91 -8.40 -3.24
CA LEU A 91 20.17 -8.95 -3.74
C LEU A 91 20.64 -8.06 -4.90
N GLY A 92 21.88 -7.58 -4.79
CA GLY A 92 22.61 -6.91 -5.85
C GLY A 92 22.56 -7.72 -7.16
N ARG A 93 21.63 -7.32 -8.02
CA ARG A 93 21.68 -7.49 -9.47
C ARG A 93 21.84 -6.11 -10.09
#